data_AF-A0A538JWL5-F1
#
_entry.id   AF-A0A538JWL5-F1
#
_cell.length_a   1.000
_cell.length_b   1.000
_cell.length_c   1.000
_cell.angle_alpha   90.00
_cell.angle_beta   90.00
_cell.angle_gamma   90.00
#
_symmetry.space_group_name_H-M   'P 1'
#
loop_
_entity.id
_entity.type
_entity.pdbx_description
1 polymer ?
#
loop_
_entity_poly.entity_id
_entity_poly.type
_entity_poly.pdbx_seq_one_letter_code
_entity_poly.pdbx_strand_id
1 'polypeptide(L)'
;ARQHIRQPPASRDRLGKGTPALVAAHRAAYAHAQALAVAGQFTHAWPATGRIFGSWIRNFYSLRGFRFWSAGENLLWAPPGFTPASALQQWLASPIHRRVMLTPSWRELGIGVVTATAAPGAYGGRDVHIAAAESGKRS
;
A
#
# COMPACT_ATOMS: atom_id res chain seq x y z
N ALA A 1 -18.76 -18.08 4.21
CA ALA A 1 -18.66 -17.57 2.83
C ALA A 1 -17.19 -17.37 2.48
N ARG A 2 -16.73 -17.81 1.29
CA ARG A 2 -15.33 -17.62 0.86
C ARG A 2 -15.12 -16.16 0.43
N GLN A 3 -14.20 -15.46 1.09
CA GLN A 3 -13.79 -14.11 0.69
C GLN A 3 -13.25 -14.15 -0.74
N HIS A 4 -13.81 -13.33 -1.63
CA HIS A 4 -13.26 -13.13 -2.96
C HIS A 4 -12.50 -11.81 -2.96
N ILE A 5 -11.18 -11.90 -2.77
CA ILE A 5 -10.29 -10.77 -3.01
C ILE A 5 -10.05 -10.72 -4.51
N ARG A 6 -10.65 -9.73 -5.18
CA ARG A 6 -10.45 -9.50 -6.60
C ARG A 6 -9.42 -8.39 -6.75
N GLN A 7 -8.45 -8.63 -7.63
CA GLN A 7 -7.74 -7.51 -8.23
C GLN A 7 -8.73 -6.73 -9.09
N PRO A 8 -8.81 -5.38 -9.02
CA PRO A 8 -9.31 -4.64 -10.16
C PRO A 8 -8.50 -5.06 -11.39
N PRO A 9 -9.08 -5.08 -12.60
CA PRO A 9 -8.33 -5.45 -13.79
C PRO A 9 -7.05 -4.63 -13.80
N ALA A 10 -5.90 -5.31 -13.82
CA ALA A 10 -4.62 -4.64 -13.99
C ALA A 10 -4.81 -3.66 -15.14
N SER A 11 -4.49 -2.37 -14.91
CA SER A 11 -4.16 -1.53 -16.04
C SER A 11 -3.14 -2.35 -16.82
N ARG A 12 -3.50 -2.75 -18.04
CA ARG A 12 -2.60 -3.45 -18.96
C ARG A 12 -1.54 -2.47 -19.49
N ASP A 13 -1.07 -1.58 -18.62
CA ASP A 13 0.13 -0.84 -18.84
C ASP A 13 1.27 -1.80 -18.61
N ARG A 14 1.84 -2.22 -19.74
CA ARG A 14 3.20 -2.73 -19.85
C ARG A 14 4.04 -2.26 -18.66
N LEU A 15 4.33 -3.16 -17.73
CA LEU A 15 5.54 -3.09 -16.92
C LEU A 15 6.75 -3.34 -17.84
N GLY A 16 6.93 -2.46 -18.82
CA GLY A 16 8.18 -2.32 -19.54
C GLY A 16 9.15 -1.62 -18.58
N LYS A 17 10.06 -2.39 -17.99
CA LYS A 17 11.32 -1.91 -17.38
C LYS A 17 11.17 -0.78 -16.34
N GLY A 18 10.23 -0.88 -15.40
CA GLY A 18 10.31 -0.08 -14.16
C GLY A 18 11.62 -0.39 -13.41
N THR A 19 12.22 0.60 -12.75
CA THR A 19 13.43 0.34 -11.95
C THR A 19 13.13 -0.70 -10.87
N PRO A 20 14.11 -1.54 -10.46
CA PRO A 20 13.90 -2.55 -9.42
C PRO A 20 13.30 -1.97 -8.12
N ALA A 21 13.62 -0.70 -7.84
CA ALA A 21 13.06 0.10 -6.77
C ALA A 21 11.54 0.31 -6.87
N LEU A 22 11.06 0.77 -8.03
CA LEU A 22 9.64 0.99 -8.28
C LEU A 22 8.85 -0.33 -8.16
N VAL A 23 9.42 -1.41 -8.68
CA VAL A 23 8.83 -2.76 -8.60
C VAL A 23 8.73 -3.24 -7.15
N ALA A 24 9.75 -3.01 -6.32
CA ALA A 24 9.73 -3.35 -4.90
C ALA A 24 8.61 -2.62 -4.13
N ALA A 25 8.51 -1.30 -4.33
CA ALA A 25 7.49 -0.47 -3.68
C ALA A 25 6.07 -0.93 -4.03
N HIS A 26 5.81 -1.18 -5.32
CA HIS A 26 4.49 -1.63 -5.78
C HIS A 26 4.13 -3.01 -5.22
N ARG A 27 5.10 -3.95 -5.19
CA ARG A 27 4.89 -5.28 -4.60
C ARG A 27 4.58 -5.20 -3.11
N ALA A 28 5.27 -4.34 -2.37
CA ALA A 28 5.02 -4.12 -0.95
C ALA A 28 3.59 -3.58 -0.72
N ALA A 29 3.23 -2.51 -1.44
CA ALA A 29 1.93 -1.87 -1.34
C ALA A 29 0.79 -2.86 -1.57
N TYR A 30 0.87 -3.61 -2.67
CA TYR A 30 -0.15 -4.59 -3.03
C TYR A 30 -0.23 -5.73 -2.01
N ALA A 31 0.91 -6.26 -1.57
CA ALA A 31 0.94 -7.34 -0.58
C ALA A 31 0.34 -6.91 0.76
N HIS A 32 0.59 -5.67 1.19
CA HIS A 32 0.03 -5.18 2.44
C HIS A 32 -1.48 -4.92 2.32
N ALA A 33 -1.95 -4.26 1.26
CA ALA A 33 -3.39 -4.07 1.02
C ALA A 33 -4.15 -5.42 1.00
N GLN A 34 -3.54 -6.46 0.43
CA GLN A 34 -4.09 -7.82 0.45
C GLN A 34 -4.10 -8.42 1.87
N ALA A 35 -3.02 -8.28 2.63
CA ALA A 35 -2.95 -8.78 4.00
C ALA A 35 -4.00 -8.11 4.90
N LEU A 36 -4.21 -6.80 4.75
CA LEU A 36 -5.25 -6.03 5.44
C LEU A 36 -6.66 -6.54 5.11
N ALA A 37 -6.94 -6.76 3.82
CA ALA A 37 -8.19 -7.33 3.36
C ALA A 37 -8.49 -8.71 3.95
N VAL A 38 -7.52 -9.64 3.88
CA VAL A 38 -7.67 -11.02 4.40
C VAL A 38 -7.92 -11.00 5.90
N ALA A 39 -7.14 -10.20 6.63
CA ALA A 39 -7.19 -10.16 8.09
C ALA A 39 -8.41 -9.39 8.63
N GLY A 40 -9.08 -8.56 7.82
CA GLY A 40 -10.11 -7.65 8.30
C GLY A 40 -9.56 -6.57 9.23
N GLN A 41 -8.32 -6.16 9.03
CA GLN A 41 -7.63 -5.18 9.86
C GLN A 41 -7.19 -3.99 9.03
N PHE A 42 -7.21 -2.80 9.60
CA PHE A 42 -6.69 -1.58 8.96
C PHE A 42 -5.62 -0.96 9.86
N THR A 43 -4.37 -1.28 9.58
CA THR A 43 -3.21 -1.00 10.44
C THR A 43 -1.93 -0.89 9.59
N HIS A 44 -0.92 -0.19 10.11
CA HIS A 44 0.41 -0.11 9.50
C HIS A 44 1.29 -1.35 9.80
N ALA A 45 0.93 -2.12 10.83
CA ALA A 45 1.64 -3.34 11.20
C ALA A 45 1.17 -4.52 10.34
N TRP A 46 2.07 -5.46 10.05
CA TRP A 46 1.72 -6.64 9.28
C TRP A 46 0.68 -7.50 10.05
N PRO A 47 -0.56 -7.67 9.55
CA PRO A 47 -1.68 -8.21 10.31
C PRO A 47 -1.42 -9.54 11.04
N ALA A 48 -0.79 -10.49 10.33
CA ALA A 48 -0.55 -11.83 10.87
C ALA A 48 0.55 -11.90 11.95
N THR A 49 1.40 -10.89 12.05
CA THR A 49 2.61 -10.95 12.92
C THR A 49 2.75 -9.77 13.86
N GLY A 50 2.00 -8.68 13.66
CA GLY A 50 2.19 -7.43 14.38
C GLY A 50 3.50 -6.71 14.07
N ARG A 51 4.33 -7.21 13.13
CA ARG A 51 5.58 -6.54 12.74
C ARG A 51 5.28 -5.12 12.26
N ILE A 52 5.91 -4.13 12.88
CA ILE A 52 5.74 -2.73 12.52
C ILE A 52 6.23 -2.44 11.09
N PHE A 53 5.66 -1.40 10.47
CA PHE A 53 5.94 -0.97 9.09
C PHE A 53 7.41 -1.03 8.69
N GLY A 54 8.27 -0.28 9.38
CA GLY A 54 9.69 -0.20 9.07
C GLY A 54 10.47 -1.52 9.14
N SER A 55 9.90 -2.57 9.76
CA SER A 55 10.46 -3.92 9.80
C SER A 55 9.98 -4.78 8.63
N TRP A 56 8.68 -4.83 8.36
CA TRP A 56 8.15 -5.72 7.32
C TRP A 56 8.46 -5.21 5.91
N ILE A 57 8.46 -3.87 5.72
CA ILE A 57 8.70 -3.26 4.41
C ILE A 57 10.07 -3.65 3.84
N ARG A 58 11.07 -3.85 4.72
CA ARG A 58 12.44 -4.25 4.34
C ARG A 58 12.48 -5.60 3.63
N ASN A 59 11.50 -6.48 3.82
CA ASN A 59 11.45 -7.77 3.13
C ASN A 59 11.28 -7.61 1.61
N PHE A 60 10.84 -6.44 1.14
CA PHE A 60 10.63 -6.15 -0.28
C PHE A 60 11.82 -5.45 -0.93
N TYR A 61 12.76 -4.93 -0.14
CA TYR A 61 13.87 -4.12 -0.63
C TYR A 61 15.21 -4.82 -0.41
N SER A 62 16.05 -4.85 -1.46
CA SER A 62 17.47 -5.11 -1.26
C SER A 62 18.14 -3.84 -0.70
N LEU A 63 18.72 -3.96 0.50
CA LEU A 63 19.50 -2.90 1.15
C LEU A 63 21.00 -3.03 0.88
N ARG A 64 21.43 -4.05 0.12
CA ARG A 64 22.85 -4.27 -0.18
C ARG A 64 23.41 -3.08 -0.97
N GLY A 65 24.52 -2.51 -0.49
CA GLY A 65 25.19 -1.38 -1.12
C GLY A 65 24.65 0.00 -0.74
N PHE A 66 23.67 0.07 0.17
CA PHE A 66 23.12 1.34 0.67
C PHE A 66 23.42 1.49 2.17
N ARG A 67 23.72 2.71 2.60
CA ARG A 67 24.05 3.04 3.99
C ARG A 67 22.84 3.57 4.75
N PHE A 68 21.93 4.23 4.04
CA PHE A 68 20.74 4.85 4.58
C PHE A 68 19.50 4.32 3.88
N TRP A 69 18.45 4.11 4.68
CA TRP A 69 17.15 3.66 4.23
C TRP A 69 16.06 4.45 4.97
N SER A 70 15.03 4.85 4.24
CA SER A 70 13.79 5.36 4.84
C SER A 70 12.61 4.93 3.98
N ALA A 71 11.46 4.76 4.62
CA ALA A 71 10.20 4.43 3.97
C ALA A 71 9.05 5.16 4.65
N GLY A 72 7.95 5.35 3.92
CA GLY A 72 6.71 5.90 4.45
C GLY A 72 5.51 5.21 3.81
N GLU A 73 4.41 5.11 4.56
CA GLU A 73 3.19 4.46 4.11
C GLU A 73 2.00 5.39 4.27
N ASN A 74 1.14 5.40 3.25
CA ASN A 74 -0.21 5.93 3.37
C ASN A 74 -1.22 4.83 3.06
N LEU A 75 -2.24 4.70 3.93
CA LEU A 75 -3.31 3.75 3.77
C LEU A 75 -4.63 4.47 3.54
N LEU A 76 -5.53 3.84 2.80
CA LEU A 76 -6.91 4.26 2.61
C LEU A 76 -7.78 3.02 2.44
N TRP A 77 -8.98 3.04 3.00
CA TRP A 77 -10.04 2.16 2.55
C TRP A 77 -11.35 2.93 2.45
N ALA A 78 -12.20 2.53 1.52
CA ALA A 78 -13.53 3.08 1.34
C ALA A 78 -14.42 2.06 0.61
N PRO A 79 -15.74 2.29 0.51
CA PRO A 79 -16.58 1.56 -0.43
C PRO A 79 -16.00 1.60 -1.86
N PRO A 80 -16.32 0.62 -2.72
CA PRO A 80 -15.86 0.60 -4.10
C PRO A 80 -16.20 1.89 -4.84
N GLY A 81 -15.28 2.35 -5.69
CA GLY A 81 -15.53 3.48 -6.60
C GLY A 81 -14.70 4.73 -6.37
N PHE A 82 -13.77 4.77 -5.40
CA PHE A 82 -12.81 5.87 -5.37
C PHE A 82 -11.91 5.87 -6.62
N THR A 83 -11.54 7.05 -7.08
CA THR A 83 -10.60 7.25 -8.19
C THR A 83 -9.20 7.52 -7.64
N PRO A 84 -8.14 7.41 -8.46
CA PRO A 84 -6.80 7.83 -8.04
C PRO A 84 -6.77 9.29 -7.53
N ALA A 85 -7.52 10.18 -8.19
CA ALA A 85 -7.59 11.59 -7.79
C ALA A 85 -8.27 11.76 -6.42
N SER A 86 -9.37 11.06 -6.15
CA SER A 86 -10.04 11.17 -4.85
C SER A 86 -9.26 10.48 -3.72
N ALA A 87 -8.52 9.41 -4.00
CA ALA A 87 -7.59 8.82 -3.03
C ALA A 87 -6.46 9.80 -2.66
N LEU A 88 -5.87 10.46 -3.67
CA LEU A 88 -4.83 11.48 -3.47
C LEU A 88 -5.37 12.66 -2.65
N GLN A 89 -6.57 13.16 -2.98
CA GLN A 89 -7.21 14.24 -2.23
C GLN A 89 -7.43 13.86 -0.75
N GLN A 90 -7.90 12.64 -0.48
CA GLN A 90 -8.10 12.16 0.89
C GLN A 90 -6.78 12.09 1.67
N TRP A 91 -5.70 11.60 1.06
CA TRP A 91 -4.38 11.64 1.70
C TRP A 91 -3.87 13.07 1.88
N LEU A 92 -4.09 13.99 0.93
CA LEU A 92 -3.64 15.39 1.01
C LEU A 92 -4.41 16.19 2.07
N ALA A 93 -5.65 15.81 2.36
CA ALA A 93 -6.49 16.41 3.38
C ALA A 93 -6.11 15.99 4.81
N SER A 94 -5.45 14.84 4.99
CA SER A 94 -4.92 14.40 6.28
C SER A 94 -3.51 14.97 6.52
N PRO A 95 -3.27 15.75 7.58
CA PRO A 95 -1.94 16.34 7.83
C PRO A 95 -0.82 15.30 7.94
N ILE A 96 -1.10 14.13 8.51
CA ILE A 96 -0.11 13.04 8.68
C ILE A 96 0.19 12.41 7.31
N HIS A 97 -0.83 12.03 6.54
CA HIS A 97 -0.64 11.45 5.21
C HIS A 97 -0.01 12.42 4.21
N ARG A 98 -0.41 13.70 4.28
CA ARG A 98 0.17 14.80 3.48
C ARG A 98 1.66 14.94 3.72
N ARG A 99 2.11 14.88 4.98
CA ARG A 99 3.54 14.95 5.33
C ARG A 99 4.33 13.82 4.67
N VAL A 100 3.79 12.60 4.67
CA VAL A 100 4.43 11.46 3.97
C VAL A 100 4.50 11.74 2.48
N MET A 101 3.39 12.09 1.81
CA MET A 101 3.39 12.29 0.34
C MET A 101 4.32 13.41 -0.13
N LEU A 102 4.42 14.49 0.65
CA LEU A 102 5.20 15.67 0.26
C LEU A 102 6.66 15.62 0.74
N THR A 103 7.11 14.51 1.32
CA THR A 103 8.51 14.37 1.74
C THR A 103 9.43 14.33 0.51
N PRO A 104 10.27 15.36 0.27
CA PRO A 104 10.99 15.51 -1.00
C PRO A 104 12.09 14.46 -1.25
N SER A 105 12.44 13.71 -0.20
CA SER A 105 13.54 12.74 -0.24
C SER A 105 13.13 11.38 -0.82
N TRP A 106 11.85 11.12 -1.02
CA TRP A 106 11.39 9.89 -1.67
C TRP A 106 11.92 9.79 -3.10
N ARG A 107 12.31 8.59 -3.49
CA ARG A 107 12.80 8.26 -4.85
C ARG A 107 12.03 7.10 -5.47
N GLU A 108 11.16 6.49 -4.69
CA GLU A 108 10.45 5.26 -5.02
C GLU A 108 9.03 5.44 -4.49
N LEU A 109 8.02 5.13 -5.31
CA LEU A 109 6.61 5.18 -4.93
C LEU A 109 5.89 4.01 -5.59
N GLY A 110 5.23 3.17 -4.80
CA GLY A 110 4.38 2.10 -5.29
C GLY A 110 3.00 2.20 -4.69
N ILE A 111 1.97 1.99 -5.50
CA ILE A 111 0.57 2.01 -5.05
C ILE A 111 -0.05 0.65 -5.35
N GLY A 112 -0.66 0.03 -4.35
CA GLY A 112 -1.40 -1.22 -4.47
C GLY A 112 -2.85 -0.99 -4.08
N VAL A 113 -3.79 -1.44 -4.91
CA VAL A 113 -5.23 -1.37 -4.63
C VAL A 113 -5.83 -2.76 -4.71
N VAL A 114 -6.61 -3.12 -3.69
CA VAL A 114 -7.28 -4.42 -3.55
C VAL A 114 -8.77 -4.19 -3.37
N THR A 115 -9.59 -4.96 -4.09
CA THR A 115 -11.04 -5.03 -3.87
C THR A 115 -11.34 -6.28 -3.04
N ALA A 116 -12.04 -6.11 -1.92
CA ALA A 116 -12.46 -7.19 -1.05
C ALA A 116 -13.98 -7.16 -0.89
N THR A 117 -14.64 -8.27 -1.20
CA THR A 117 -16.09 -8.43 -1.00
C THR A 117 -16.38 -8.91 0.41
N ALA A 118 -17.40 -8.36 1.07
CA ALA A 118 -17.80 -8.71 2.43
C ALA A 118 -16.60 -8.80 3.40
N ALA A 119 -15.74 -7.79 3.40
CA ALA A 119 -14.49 -7.79 4.17
C ALA A 119 -14.79 -7.74 5.67
N PRO A 120 -14.15 -8.57 6.51
CA PRO A 120 -14.50 -8.69 7.92
C PRO A 120 -13.90 -7.59 8.80
N GLY A 121 -14.18 -7.65 10.11
CA GLY A 121 -13.49 -6.85 11.12
C GLY A 121 -13.67 -5.34 10.94
N ALA A 122 -12.57 -4.62 10.77
CA ALA A 122 -12.54 -3.16 10.61
C ALA A 122 -13.43 -2.64 9.47
N TYR A 123 -13.74 -3.49 8.49
CA TYR A 123 -14.58 -3.15 7.34
C TYR A 123 -16.06 -3.46 7.55
N GLY A 124 -16.44 -4.15 8.62
CA GLY A 124 -17.83 -4.37 9.01
C GLY A 124 -18.66 -5.21 8.03
N GLY A 125 -18.04 -6.15 7.30
CA GLY A 125 -18.72 -7.00 6.34
C GLY A 125 -19.08 -6.30 5.02
N ARG A 126 -18.51 -5.12 4.75
CA ARG A 126 -18.76 -4.34 3.52
C ARG A 126 -17.86 -4.77 2.39
N ASP A 127 -18.32 -4.53 1.17
CA ASP A 127 -17.44 -4.46 0.01
C ASP A 127 -16.57 -3.21 0.15
N VAL A 128 -15.27 -3.35 -0.05
CA VAL A 128 -14.31 -2.25 0.11
C VAL A 128 -13.22 -2.29 -0.95
N HIS A 129 -12.72 -1.11 -1.29
CA HIS A 129 -11.40 -0.93 -1.89
C HIS A 129 -10.43 -0.52 -0.78
N ILE A 130 -9.26 -1.14 -0.77
CA ILE A 130 -8.15 -0.82 0.14
C ILE A 130 -6.96 -0.42 -0.72
N ALA A 131 -6.44 0.78 -0.49
CA ALA A 131 -5.24 1.30 -1.13
C ALA A 131 -4.10 1.45 -0.11
N ALA A 132 -2.93 0.98 -0.49
CA ALA A 132 -1.67 1.28 0.18
C ALA A 132 -0.74 2.01 -0.80
N ALA A 133 -0.02 3.01 -0.28
CA ALA A 133 1.03 3.72 -1.01
C ALA A 133 2.33 3.68 -0.21
N GLU A 134 3.33 2.98 -0.75
CA GLU A 134 4.65 2.83 -0.15
C GLU A 134 5.64 3.76 -0.83
N SER A 135 6.25 4.64 -0.05
CA SER A 135 7.34 5.52 -0.46
C SER A 135 8.67 5.02 0.07
N GLY A 136 9.74 5.13 -0.71
CA GLY A 136 11.07 4.63 -0.34
C GLY A 136 12.21 5.58 -0.73
N LYS A 137 13.31 5.49 0.03
CA LYS A 137 14.62 6.09 -0.29
C LYS A 137 15.76 5.17 0.17
N ARG A 138 16.72 4.94 -0.73
CA ARG A 138 18.03 4.31 -0.47
C ARG A 138 19.16 5.25 -0.89
N SER A 139 20.21 5.36 -0.08
CA SER A 139 21.43 6.10 -0.42
C SER A 139 22.64 5.60 0.35
#